data_AF-A0A183I0L8-F1
#
_entry.id   AF-A0A183I0L8-F1
#
_cell.length_a   1.000
_cell.length_b   1.000
_cell.length_c   1.000
_cell.angle_alpha   90.00
_cell.angle_beta   90.00
_cell.angle_gamma   90.00
#
_symmetry.space_group_name_H-M   'P 1'
#
loop_
_entity.id
_entity.type
_entity.pdbx_description
1 polymer ?
#
loop_
_entity_poly.entity_id
_entity_poly.type
_entity_poly.pdbx_seq_one_letter_code
_entity_poly.pdbx_strand_id
1 'polypeptide(L)'
;MGPFKHTVDDGLDLRKAAFECMYTLLETCLERLDVFEFITHMENGLKDQHDIKLLTYLMLARLAALCPSQVLQRLDSLCEPLKTQIQARAKANAVKQENDKQDELRRAALRVVVALQHIPEADRQQQFADLLAIIRSSTEINAVYQLVERDAVHRLYTSDSVMEIE
;
A
#
# COMPACT_ATOMS: atom_id res chain seq x y z
N MET A 1 2.82 2.86 -36.94
CA MET A 1 3.27 2.53 -35.56
C MET A 1 3.10 1.04 -35.35
N GLY A 2 4.12 0.37 -34.80
CA GLY A 2 4.15 -1.08 -34.57
C GLY A 2 3.26 -1.55 -33.41
N PRO A 3 3.57 -2.67 -32.74
CA PRO A 3 2.68 -3.34 -31.76
C PRO A 3 2.51 -2.59 -30.41
N PHE A 4 2.83 -1.31 -30.33
CA PHE A 4 2.73 -0.51 -29.12
C PHE A 4 1.34 0.13 -29.01
N LYS A 5 0.64 -0.14 -27.90
CA LYS A 5 -0.61 0.54 -27.55
C LYS A 5 -0.32 1.63 -26.54
N HIS A 6 -0.55 2.88 -26.93
CA HIS A 6 -0.56 4.01 -26.01
C HIS A 6 -1.99 4.19 -25.50
N THR A 7 -2.20 4.07 -24.19
CA THR A 7 -3.51 4.33 -23.58
C THR A 7 -3.56 5.80 -23.19
N VAL A 8 -4.61 6.51 -23.62
CA VAL A 8 -4.87 7.90 -23.25
C VAL A 8 -5.99 7.89 -22.20
N ASP A 9 -5.73 8.51 -21.05
CA ASP A 9 -6.65 8.62 -19.92
C ASP A 9 -6.73 10.09 -19.52
N ASP A 10 -7.65 10.83 -20.16
CA ASP A 10 -7.81 12.28 -19.97
C ASP A 10 -8.24 12.65 -18.54
N GLY A 11 -8.75 11.68 -17.77
CA GLY A 11 -9.14 11.87 -16.38
C GLY A 11 -8.00 11.61 -15.37
N LEU A 12 -6.83 11.14 -15.82
CA LEU A 12 -5.76 10.70 -14.91
C LEU A 12 -5.25 11.83 -14.01
N ASP A 13 -5.01 13.01 -14.55
CA ASP A 13 -4.49 14.15 -13.79
C ASP A 13 -5.48 14.63 -12.73
N LEU A 14 -6.78 14.62 -13.05
CA LEU A 14 -7.82 14.95 -12.09
C LEU A 14 -7.89 13.90 -10.96
N ARG A 15 -7.79 12.60 -11.30
CA ARG A 15 -7.75 11.56 -10.27
C ARG A 15 -6.51 11.67 -9.39
N LYS A 16 -5.33 11.97 -9.95
CA LYS A 16 -4.11 12.22 -9.17
C LYS A 16 -4.31 13.36 -8.16
N ALA A 17 -4.80 14.51 -8.63
CA ALA A 17 -5.08 15.66 -7.77
C ALA A 17 -6.09 15.33 -6.65
N ALA A 18 -7.12 14.53 -6.96
CA ALA A 18 -8.08 14.07 -5.96
C ALA A 18 -7.42 13.21 -4.86
N PHE A 19 -6.56 12.26 -5.24
CA PHE A 19 -5.85 11.41 -4.28
C PHE A 19 -4.78 12.19 -3.47
N GLU A 20 -4.12 13.17 -4.07
CA GLU A 20 -3.22 14.09 -3.35
C GLU A 20 -3.97 14.95 -2.32
N CYS A 21 -5.18 15.41 -2.68
CA CYS A 21 -6.07 16.09 -1.76
C CYS A 21 -6.48 15.17 -0.60
N MET A 22 -6.87 13.92 -0.89
CA MET A 22 -7.17 12.92 0.15
C MET A 22 -6.00 12.68 1.09
N TYR A 23 -4.77 12.57 0.56
CA TYR A 23 -3.57 12.43 1.38
C TYR A 23 -3.36 13.65 2.29
N THR A 24 -3.56 14.86 1.77
CA THR A 24 -3.46 16.10 2.55
C THR A 24 -4.52 16.15 3.66
N LEU A 25 -5.75 15.71 3.39
CA LEU A 25 -6.81 15.63 4.39
C LEU A 25 -6.49 14.62 5.50
N LEU A 26 -5.90 13.47 5.15
CA LEU A 26 -5.42 12.49 6.12
C LEU A 26 -4.37 13.09 7.06
N GLU A 27 -3.44 13.90 6.54
CA GLU A 27 -2.40 14.53 7.36
C GLU A 27 -2.90 15.66 8.26
N THR A 28 -3.89 16.43 7.79
CA THR A 28 -4.21 17.74 8.39
C THR A 28 -5.56 17.79 9.10
N CYS A 29 -6.50 16.92 8.73
CA CYS A 29 -7.91 17.06 9.10
C CYS A 29 -8.59 15.72 9.42
N LEU A 30 -7.85 14.66 9.75
CA LEU A 30 -8.39 13.30 9.96
C LEU A 30 -9.57 13.26 10.93
N GLU A 31 -9.51 14.00 12.04
CA GLU A 31 -10.55 14.04 13.07
C GLU A 31 -11.91 14.57 12.56
N ARG A 32 -11.93 15.21 11.38
CA ARG A 32 -13.14 15.77 10.76
C ARG A 32 -13.68 14.89 9.63
N LEU A 33 -13.06 13.74 9.37
CA LEU A 33 -13.44 12.84 8.28
C LEU A 33 -14.30 11.69 8.80
N ASP A 34 -15.27 11.26 7.99
CA ASP A 34 -15.78 9.89 8.10
C ASP A 34 -14.69 8.93 7.59
N VAL A 35 -14.06 8.21 8.51
CA VAL A 35 -12.95 7.30 8.20
C VAL A 35 -13.41 6.12 7.33
N PHE A 36 -14.64 5.64 7.48
CA PHE A 36 -15.15 4.53 6.67
C PHE A 36 -15.44 4.97 5.24
N GLU A 37 -16.01 6.17 5.06
CA GLU A 37 -16.19 6.77 3.74
C GLU A 37 -14.83 7.03 3.08
N PHE A 38 -13.86 7.58 3.83
CA PHE A 38 -12.50 7.80 3.35
C PHE A 38 -11.84 6.50 2.87
N ILE A 39 -11.89 5.42 3.67
CA ILE A 39 -11.34 4.11 3.29
C ILE A 39 -12.02 3.60 2.01
N THR A 40 -13.34 3.78 1.88
CA THR A 40 -14.09 3.37 0.69
C THR A 40 -13.59 4.07 -0.58
N HIS A 41 -13.32 5.37 -0.52
CA HIS A 41 -12.76 6.10 -1.65
C HIS A 41 -11.30 5.72 -1.92
N MET A 42 -10.49 5.59 -0.87
CA MET A 42 -9.08 5.19 -0.96
C MET A 42 -8.92 3.81 -1.60
N GLU A 43 -9.78 2.84 -1.28
CA GLU A 43 -9.74 1.49 -1.84
C GLU A 43 -9.79 1.47 -3.38
N ASN A 44 -10.45 2.45 -4.02
CA ASN A 44 -10.48 2.56 -5.47
C ASN A 44 -9.09 2.82 -6.07
N GLY A 45 -8.22 3.53 -5.33
CA GLY A 45 -6.85 3.81 -5.76
C GLY A 45 -5.95 2.58 -5.79
N LEU A 46 -6.30 1.51 -5.05
CA LEU A 46 -5.56 0.24 -5.06
C LEU A 46 -5.66 -0.48 -6.41
N LYS A 47 -6.60 -0.08 -7.27
CA LYS A 47 -6.84 -0.66 -8.60
C LYS A 47 -6.47 0.29 -9.74
N ASP A 48 -5.99 1.49 -9.45
CA ASP A 48 -5.70 2.54 -10.44
C ASP A 48 -4.27 2.41 -11.02
N GLN A 49 -3.78 3.46 -11.69
CA GLN A 49 -2.46 3.55 -12.28
C GLN A 49 -1.36 3.70 -11.22
N HIS A 50 -0.11 3.51 -11.66
CA HIS A 50 1.11 3.43 -10.84
C HIS A 50 1.18 4.49 -9.73
N ASP A 51 1.09 5.77 -10.08
CA ASP A 51 1.29 6.87 -9.12
C ASP A 51 0.17 6.92 -8.06
N ILE A 52 -1.08 6.73 -8.50
CA ILE A 52 -2.24 6.70 -7.60
C ILE A 52 -2.14 5.50 -6.65
N LYS A 53 -1.74 4.32 -7.14
CA LYS A 53 -1.50 3.14 -6.30
C LYS A 53 -0.43 3.40 -5.24
N LEU A 54 0.70 4.01 -5.62
CA LEU A 54 1.76 4.33 -4.66
C LEU A 54 1.26 5.26 -3.54
N LEU A 55 0.54 6.32 -3.90
CA LEU A 55 -0.04 7.24 -2.92
C LEU A 55 -1.10 6.54 -2.05
N THR A 56 -1.87 5.64 -2.64
CA THR A 56 -2.88 4.85 -1.91
C THR A 56 -2.23 3.90 -0.90
N TYR A 57 -1.13 3.24 -1.25
CA TYR A 57 -0.37 2.41 -0.30
C TYR A 57 0.21 3.24 0.84
N LEU A 58 0.69 4.46 0.55
CA LEU A 58 1.15 5.38 1.58
C LEU A 58 0.02 5.75 2.54
N MET A 59 -1.15 6.16 2.02
CA MET A 59 -2.33 6.48 2.84
C MET A 59 -2.76 5.28 3.71
N LEU A 60 -2.82 4.08 3.13
CA LEU A 60 -3.24 2.88 3.85
C LEU A 60 -2.27 2.51 4.98
N ALA A 61 -0.96 2.60 4.75
CA ALA A 61 0.03 2.37 5.80
C ALA A 61 -0.11 3.38 6.96
N ARG A 62 -0.45 4.63 6.66
CA ARG A 62 -0.70 5.66 7.68
C ARG A 62 -2.01 5.43 8.44
N LEU A 63 -3.08 5.06 7.74
CA LEU A 63 -4.36 4.72 8.37
C LEU A 63 -4.24 3.50 9.29
N ALA A 64 -3.39 2.52 8.96
CA ALA A 64 -3.14 1.39 9.84
C ALA A 64 -2.61 1.82 11.23
N ALA A 65 -1.81 2.90 11.28
CA ALA A 65 -1.31 3.48 12.52
C ALA A 65 -2.32 4.42 13.20
N LEU A 66 -3.02 5.26 12.42
CA LEU A 66 -3.91 6.31 12.95
C LEU A 66 -5.31 5.81 13.31
N CYS A 67 -5.83 4.82 12.59
CA CYS A 67 -7.19 4.29 12.73
C CYS A 67 -7.23 2.75 12.68
N PRO A 68 -6.47 2.05 13.54
CA PRO A 68 -6.30 0.59 13.47
C PRO A 68 -7.62 -0.17 13.52
N SER A 69 -8.59 0.28 14.34
CA SER A 69 -9.89 -0.38 14.51
C SER A 69 -10.76 -0.31 13.25
N GLN A 70 -10.73 0.81 12.52
CA GLN A 70 -11.49 1.01 11.28
C GLN A 70 -10.85 0.25 10.13
N VAL A 71 -9.51 0.23 10.07
CA VAL A 71 -8.77 -0.58 9.09
C VAL A 71 -9.00 -2.06 9.33
N LEU A 72 -8.97 -2.54 10.58
CA LEU A 72 -9.27 -3.93 10.93
C LEU A 72 -10.66 -4.35 10.43
N GLN A 73 -11.67 -3.50 10.58
CA GLN A 73 -13.03 -3.78 10.09
C GLN A 73 -13.14 -3.85 8.55
N ARG A 74 -12.14 -3.35 7.82
CA ARG A 74 -12.07 -3.36 6.35
C ARG A 74 -10.95 -4.25 5.82
N LEU A 75 -10.26 -4.97 6.70
CA LEU A 75 -9.03 -5.68 6.35
C LEU A 75 -9.27 -6.76 5.29
N ASP A 76 -10.40 -7.47 5.35
CA ASP A 76 -10.80 -8.44 4.33
C ASP A 76 -10.85 -7.86 2.91
N SER A 77 -11.44 -6.67 2.71
CA SER A 77 -11.52 -6.03 1.39
C SER A 77 -10.17 -5.48 0.91
N LEU A 78 -9.28 -5.13 1.83
CA LEU A 78 -7.96 -4.58 1.56
C LEU A 78 -6.94 -5.67 1.17
N CYS A 79 -7.12 -6.91 1.64
CA CYS A 79 -6.18 -8.00 1.41
C CYS A 79 -6.11 -8.43 -0.07
N GLU A 80 -7.24 -8.48 -0.78
CA GLU A 80 -7.28 -9.00 -2.16
C GLU A 80 -6.51 -8.12 -3.18
N PRO A 81 -6.65 -6.77 -3.18
CA PRO A 81 -5.80 -5.91 -4.01
C PRO A 81 -4.30 -6.03 -3.68
N LEU A 82 -3.95 -6.14 -2.39
CA LEU A 82 -2.55 -6.32 -1.95
C LEU A 82 -1.98 -7.65 -2.46
N LYS A 83 -2.73 -8.74 -2.26
CA LYS A 83 -2.37 -10.07 -2.77
C LYS A 83 -2.13 -10.05 -4.28
N THR A 84 -3.05 -9.45 -5.03
CA THR A 84 -2.94 -9.31 -6.49
C THR A 84 -1.66 -8.56 -6.89
N GLN A 85 -1.37 -7.43 -6.23
CA GLN A 85 -0.16 -6.65 -6.54
C GLN A 85 1.12 -7.39 -6.17
N ILE A 86 1.14 -8.09 -5.04
CA ILE A 86 2.32 -8.81 -4.54
C ILE A 86 2.66 -10.00 -5.45
N GLN A 87 1.65 -10.72 -5.92
CA GLN A 87 1.79 -11.87 -6.81
C GLN A 87 1.93 -11.49 -8.29
N ALA A 88 1.76 -10.21 -8.65
CA ALA A 88 1.88 -9.74 -10.03
C ALA A 88 3.29 -10.05 -10.56
N ARG A 89 3.37 -10.73 -11.71
CA ARG A 89 4.62 -11.04 -12.42
C ARG A 89 4.78 -10.13 -13.63
N ALA A 90 6.02 -9.72 -13.87
CA ALA A 90 6.38 -9.04 -15.10
C ALA A 90 6.04 -9.89 -16.33
N LYS A 91 5.66 -9.24 -17.43
CA LYS A 91 5.48 -9.91 -18.72
C LYS A 91 6.86 -10.27 -19.29
N ALA A 92 6.95 -11.36 -20.05
CA ALA A 92 8.22 -11.80 -20.64
C ALA A 92 8.87 -10.76 -21.58
N ASN A 93 8.06 -9.86 -22.13
CA ASN A 93 8.48 -8.76 -23.02
C ASN A 93 8.44 -7.39 -22.32
N ALA A 94 8.31 -7.34 -21.00
CA ALA A 94 8.35 -6.08 -20.27
C ALA A 94 9.74 -5.45 -20.39
N VAL A 95 9.78 -4.18 -20.78
CA VAL A 95 11.03 -3.42 -20.76
C VAL A 95 11.40 -3.08 -19.32
N LYS A 96 12.66 -2.70 -19.09
CA LYS A 96 13.20 -2.47 -17.75
C LYS A 96 12.35 -1.52 -16.90
N GLN A 97 11.86 -0.43 -17.50
CA GLN A 97 11.04 0.57 -16.80
C GLN A 97 9.75 -0.03 -16.22
N GLU A 98 9.06 -0.89 -16.96
CA GLU A 98 7.86 -1.57 -16.51
C GLU A 98 8.15 -2.54 -15.36
N ASN A 99 9.30 -3.23 -15.39
CA ASN A 99 9.72 -4.10 -14.29
C ASN A 99 10.01 -3.29 -13.04
N ASP A 100 10.78 -2.20 -13.17
CA ASP A 100 11.12 -1.30 -12.06
C ASP A 100 9.85 -0.74 -11.40
N LYS A 101 8.83 -0.36 -12.19
CA LYS A 101 7.52 0.07 -11.68
C LYS A 101 6.78 -1.04 -10.92
N GLN A 102 6.76 -2.26 -11.44
CA GLN A 102 6.13 -3.39 -10.76
C GLN A 102 6.83 -3.73 -9.42
N ASP A 103 8.15 -3.68 -9.40
CA ASP A 103 8.94 -3.95 -8.19
C ASP A 103 8.76 -2.85 -7.14
N GLU A 104 8.64 -1.59 -7.57
CA GLU A 104 8.30 -0.47 -6.70
C GLU A 104 6.92 -0.65 -6.05
N LEU A 105 5.90 -0.98 -6.85
CA LEU A 105 4.55 -1.26 -6.34
C LEU A 105 4.53 -2.47 -5.39
N ARG A 106 5.27 -3.54 -5.71
CA ARG A 106 5.37 -4.72 -4.84
C ARG A 106 5.99 -4.34 -3.50
N ARG A 107 7.07 -3.55 -3.49
CA ARG A 107 7.72 -3.09 -2.26
C ARG A 107 6.79 -2.17 -1.45
N ALA A 108 6.04 -1.28 -2.10
CA ALA A 108 5.05 -0.43 -1.44
C ALA A 108 3.90 -1.25 -0.82
N ALA A 109 3.37 -2.23 -1.53
CA ALA A 109 2.35 -3.13 -1.01
C ALA A 109 2.86 -3.95 0.19
N LEU A 110 4.10 -4.45 0.15
CA LEU A 110 4.69 -5.15 1.30
C LEU A 110 4.87 -4.25 2.52
N ARG A 111 5.17 -2.95 2.35
CA ARG A 111 5.18 -1.98 3.46
C ARG A 111 3.81 -1.85 4.12
N VAL A 112 2.75 -1.87 3.32
CA VAL A 112 1.38 -1.90 3.85
C VAL A 112 1.14 -3.16 4.66
N VAL A 113 1.53 -4.33 4.16
CA VAL A 113 1.38 -5.59 4.91
C VAL A 113 2.11 -5.54 6.26
N VAL A 114 3.33 -4.98 6.29
CA VAL A 114 4.05 -4.76 7.56
C VAL A 114 3.25 -3.84 8.48
N ALA A 115 2.71 -2.72 7.99
CA ALA A 115 1.90 -1.81 8.81
C ALA A 115 0.63 -2.49 9.35
N LEU A 116 -0.07 -3.27 8.50
CA LEU A 116 -1.27 -4.03 8.90
C LEU A 116 -0.95 -5.11 9.95
N GLN A 117 0.24 -5.73 9.89
CA GLN A 117 0.67 -6.72 10.88
C GLN A 117 0.79 -6.14 12.30
N HIS A 118 0.98 -4.82 12.43
CA HIS A 118 1.04 -4.15 13.73
C HIS A 118 -0.34 -3.82 14.31
N ILE A 119 -1.42 -4.01 13.54
CA ILE A 119 -2.79 -3.84 14.06
C ILE A 119 -3.13 -5.04 14.96
N PRO A 120 -3.54 -4.82 16.22
CA PRO A 120 -3.99 -5.89 17.09
C PRO A 120 -5.11 -6.72 16.44
N GLU A 121 -5.03 -8.04 16.57
CA GLU A 121 -6.01 -9.00 16.03
C GLU A 121 -6.08 -9.13 14.50
N ALA A 122 -5.21 -8.44 13.75
CA ALA A 122 -5.15 -8.60 12.29
C ALA A 122 -4.83 -10.04 11.86
N ASP A 123 -3.99 -10.74 12.62
CA ASP A 123 -3.61 -12.14 12.42
C ASP A 123 -4.76 -13.13 12.60
N ARG A 124 -5.84 -12.73 13.30
CA ARG A 124 -7.05 -13.56 13.46
C ARG A 124 -7.97 -13.51 12.25
N GLN A 125 -7.81 -12.53 11.36
CA GLN A 125 -8.56 -12.49 10.12
C GLN A 125 -7.95 -13.43 9.08
N GLN A 126 -8.76 -14.38 8.61
CA GLN A 126 -8.31 -15.43 7.71
C GLN A 126 -7.66 -14.88 6.44
N GLN A 127 -8.24 -13.83 5.84
CA GLN A 127 -7.69 -13.24 4.61
C GLN A 127 -6.28 -12.67 4.79
N PHE A 128 -6.02 -12.05 5.95
CA PHE A 128 -4.71 -11.51 6.24
C PHE A 128 -3.71 -12.62 6.60
N ALA A 129 -4.13 -13.64 7.35
CA ALA A 129 -3.31 -14.82 7.62
C ALA A 129 -2.90 -15.54 6.32
N ASP A 130 -3.84 -15.69 5.38
CA ASP A 130 -3.58 -16.28 4.06
C ASP A 130 -2.60 -15.42 3.24
N LEU A 131 -2.75 -14.09 3.28
CA LEU A 131 -1.82 -13.17 2.62
C LEU A 131 -0.38 -13.33 3.17
N LEU A 132 -0.22 -13.40 4.48
CA LEU A 132 1.07 -13.65 5.12
C LEU A 132 1.66 -15.01 4.74
N ALA A 133 0.83 -16.06 4.67
CA ALA A 133 1.26 -17.38 4.24
C ALA A 133 1.77 -17.38 2.79
N ILE A 134 1.07 -16.68 1.90
CA ILE A 134 1.49 -16.49 0.50
C ILE A 134 2.85 -15.80 0.42
N ILE A 135 3.03 -14.70 1.16
CA ILE A 135 4.30 -13.97 1.20
C ILE A 135 5.44 -14.88 1.65
N ARG A 136 5.24 -15.62 2.74
CA ARG A 136 6.25 -16.52 3.33
C ARG A 136 6.57 -17.74 2.44
N SER A 137 5.60 -18.19 1.63
CA SER A 137 5.78 -19.34 0.74
C SER A 137 6.71 -19.06 -0.46
N SER A 138 6.88 -17.79 -0.84
CA SER A 138 7.72 -17.39 -1.96
C SER A 138 9.05 -16.86 -1.46
N THR A 139 10.15 -17.56 -1.74
CA THR A 139 11.51 -17.15 -1.29
C THR A 139 11.85 -15.72 -1.74
N GLU A 140 11.50 -15.36 -2.96
CA GLU A 140 11.76 -14.03 -3.52
C GLU A 140 10.95 -12.94 -2.81
N ILE A 141 9.65 -13.15 -2.65
CA ILE A 141 8.75 -12.17 -2.01
C ILE A 141 9.08 -12.04 -0.52
N ASN A 142 9.33 -13.17 0.15
CA ASN A 142 9.70 -13.19 1.56
C ASN A 142 11.02 -12.47 1.83
N ALA A 143 12.01 -12.57 0.94
CA ALA A 143 13.27 -11.83 1.08
C ALA A 143 13.03 -10.30 1.02
N VAL A 144 12.20 -9.84 0.08
CA VAL A 144 11.81 -8.41 0.01
C VAL A 144 11.00 -8.00 1.23
N TYR A 145 10.09 -8.85 1.70
CA TYR A 145 9.28 -8.62 2.89
C TYR A 145 10.15 -8.40 4.13
N GLN A 146 11.13 -9.28 4.38
CA GLN A 146 12.05 -9.17 5.51
C GLN A 146 12.92 -7.91 5.45
N LEU A 147 13.35 -7.50 4.25
CA LEU A 147 14.07 -6.23 4.07
C LEU A 147 13.18 -5.04 4.43
N VAL A 148 11.94 -5.04 3.95
CA VAL A 148 10.97 -3.97 4.23
C VAL A 148 10.62 -3.91 5.72
N GLU A 149 10.43 -5.06 6.37
CA GLU A 149 10.15 -5.15 7.80
C GLU A 149 11.30 -4.58 8.63
N ARG A 150 12.55 -4.91 8.29
CA ARG A 150 13.75 -4.34 8.92
C ARG A 150 13.84 -2.82 8.75
N ASP A 151 13.57 -2.31 7.55
CA ASP A 151 13.58 -0.88 7.27
C ASP A 151 12.52 -0.12 8.08
N ALA A 152 11.35 -0.73 8.29
CA ALA A 152 10.27 -0.14 9.09
C ALA A 152 10.69 -0.02 10.57
N VAL A 153 11.25 -1.09 11.13
CA VAL A 153 11.77 -1.11 12.50
C VAL A 153 12.88 -0.07 12.70
N HIS A 154 13.80 0.07 11.74
CA HIS A 154 14.87 1.06 11.84
C HIS A 154 14.34 2.51 11.85
N ARG A 155 13.29 2.80 11.09
CA ARG A 155 12.64 4.12 11.10
C ARG A 155 11.98 4.47 12.42
N LEU A 156 11.39 3.49 13.10
CA LEU A 156 10.81 3.70 14.44
C LEU A 156 11.90 4.11 15.44
N TYR A 157 13.01 3.38 15.51
CA TYR A 157 14.12 3.72 16.42
C TYR A 157 14.77 5.07 16.13
N THR A 158 14.88 5.45 14.86
CA THR A 158 15.45 6.75 14.48
C THR A 158 14.48 7.91 14.71
N SER A 159 13.17 7.69 14.56
CA SER A 159 12.15 8.70 14.89
C SER A 159 12.05 8.96 16.39
N ASP A 160 12.10 7.91 17.22
CA ASP A 160 12.04 8.04 18.68
C ASP A 160 13.28 8.76 19.25
N SER A 161 14.45 8.57 18.62
CA SER A 161 15.70 9.22 19.03
C SER A 161 15.72 10.74 18.77
N VAL A 162 14.88 11.25 17.86
CA VAL A 162 14.80 12.69 17.55
C VAL A 162 13.79 13.40 18.46
N MET A 163 12.77 12.70 18.96
CA MET A 163 11.78 13.27 19.88
C MET A 163 12.29 13.43 21.33
N GLU A 164 13.45 12.89 21.68
CA GLU A 164 14.07 13.07 23.01
C GLU A 164 14.94 14.34 23.14
N ILE A 165 14.98 15.24 22.14
CA ILE A 165 15.84 16.44 22.14
C ILE A 165 15.06 17.79 22.16
N GLU A 166 13.75 17.80 22.45
CA GLU A 166 13.00 19.08 22.66
C GLU A 166 12.50 19.26 24.09
#